data_AF-A0A068LQN2-F1
#
_entry.id   AF-A0A068LQN2-F1
#
_cell.length_a   1.000
_cell.length_b   1.000
_cell.length_c   1.000
_cell.angle_alpha   90.00
_cell.angle_beta   90.00
_cell.angle_gamma   90.00
#
_symmetry.space_group_name_H-M   'P 1'
#
loop_
_entity.id
_entity.type
_entity.pdbx_description
1 polymer ?
#
loop_
_entity_poly.entity_id
_entity_poly.type
_entity_poly.pdbx_seq_one_letter_code
_entity_poly.pdbx_strand_id
1 'polypeptide(L)'
;MTKKIEQLAAVGDSCGGIVECRIHGIIPGIGETVFDKLDAELVKAMLSIGAVKGIEFGSGFSAASMLGSEHNDEHELRWFFV
;
A
#
# COMPACT_ATOMS: atom_id res chain seq x y z
N MET A 1 -11.07 7.05 16.48
CA MET A 1 -10.67 5.63 16.46
C MET A 1 -10.76 5.01 17.85
N THR A 2 -10.04 5.53 18.84
CA THR A 2 -9.94 4.97 20.21
C THR A 2 -11.29 4.65 20.86
N LYS A 3 -12.25 5.58 20.82
CA LYS A 3 -13.61 5.38 21.38
C LYS A 3 -14.35 4.17 20.80
N LYS A 4 -14.20 3.88 19.49
CA LYS A 4 -14.83 2.71 18.86
C LYS A 4 -14.21 1.41 19.35
N ILE A 5 -12.88 1.39 19.49
CA ILE A 5 -12.14 0.23 19.99
C ILE A 5 -12.54 -0.06 21.44
N GLU A 6 -12.61 0.97 22.28
CA GLU A 6 -13.05 0.85 23.68
C GLU A 6 -14.48 0.30 23.80
N GLN A 7 -15.40 0.78 22.97
CA GLN A 7 -16.78 0.28 22.93
C GLN A 7 -16.87 -1.19 22.53
N LEU A 8 -16.10 -1.60 21.51
CA LEU A 8 -16.06 -3.00 21.07
C LEU A 8 -15.44 -3.90 22.14
N ALA A 9 -14.35 -3.46 22.77
CA ALA A 9 -13.72 -4.19 23.86
C ALA A 9 -14.67 -4.38 25.06
N ALA A 10 -15.48 -3.37 25.38
CA ALA A 10 -16.47 -3.45 26.47
C ALA A 10 -17.57 -4.50 26.22
N VAL A 11 -17.84 -4.87 24.96
CA VAL A 11 -18.79 -5.92 24.58
C VAL A 11 -18.13 -7.23 24.15
N GLY A 12 -16.81 -7.35 24.28
CA GLY A 12 -16.05 -8.55 23.90
C GLY A 12 -15.89 -8.75 22.39
N ASP A 13 -15.95 -7.67 21.60
CA ASP A 13 -15.83 -7.69 20.13
C ASP A 13 -14.54 -7.01 19.64
N SER A 14 -14.25 -7.09 18.34
CA SER A 14 -13.05 -6.55 17.70
C SER A 14 -13.38 -5.86 16.37
N CYS A 15 -12.41 -5.10 15.84
CA CYS A 15 -12.50 -4.56 14.48
C CYS A 15 -11.18 -4.69 13.75
N GLY A 16 -11.25 -4.85 12.42
CA GLY A 16 -10.09 -4.71 11.55
C GLY A 16 -9.60 -3.26 11.45
N GLY A 17 -8.53 -3.08 10.67
CA GLY A 17 -7.96 -1.77 10.39
C GLY A 17 -7.16 -1.77 9.09
N ILE A 18 -6.78 -0.58 8.66
CA ILE A 18 -5.88 -0.34 7.54
C ILE A 18 -4.61 0.30 8.12
N VAL A 19 -3.45 -0.16 7.68
CA VAL A 19 -2.14 0.36 8.09
C VAL A 19 -1.43 0.87 6.85
N GLU A 20 -0.95 2.11 6.91
CA GLU A 20 -0.09 2.69 5.87
C GLU A 20 1.38 2.46 6.23
N CYS A 21 2.17 2.02 5.26
CA CYS A 21 3.61 1.94 5.36
C CYS A 21 4.24 2.87 4.31
N ARG A 22 5.27 3.63 4.70
CA ARG A 22 6.04 4.50 3.80
C ARG A 22 7.51 4.14 3.89
N ILE A 23 8.09 3.78 2.75
CA ILE A 23 9.51 3.45 2.62
C ILE A 23 10.20 4.61 1.91
N HIS A 24 11.25 5.15 2.53
CA HIS A 24 12.00 6.30 2.02
C HIS A 24 13.42 5.89 1.62
N GLY A 25 14.02 6.63 0.69
CA GLY A 25 15.41 6.40 0.28
C GLY A 25 15.63 5.15 -0.57
N ILE A 26 14.58 4.65 -1.23
CA ILE A 26 14.69 3.56 -2.20
C ILE A 26 15.43 4.08 -3.44
N ILE A 27 16.41 3.30 -3.91
CA ILE A 27 17.12 3.58 -5.17
C ILE A 27 16.23 3.12 -6.34
N PRO A 28 16.11 3.90 -7.43
CA PRO A 28 15.37 3.47 -8.62
C PRO A 28 15.91 2.15 -9.19
N GLY A 29 15.01 1.30 -9.71
CA GLY A 29 15.37 0.05 -10.38
C GLY A 29 15.48 -1.17 -9.48
N ILE A 30 15.08 -1.09 -8.20
CA ILE A 30 15.00 -2.28 -7.33
C ILE A 30 13.82 -3.17 -7.73
N GLY A 31 14.07 -4.48 -7.75
CA GLY A 31 13.10 -5.52 -8.09
C GLY A 31 13.50 -6.24 -9.37
N GLU A 32 12.98 -7.45 -9.54
CA GLU A 32 13.23 -8.27 -10.72
C GLU A 32 12.04 -8.25 -11.67
N THR A 33 12.26 -8.70 -12.90
CA THR A 33 11.18 -8.92 -13.86
C THR A 33 11.11 -10.40 -14.23
N VAL A 34 9.96 -10.98 -14.54
CA VAL A 34 8.61 -10.42 -14.67
C VAL A 34 7.71 -10.78 -13.49
N PHE A 35 8.01 -11.88 -12.79
CA PHE A 35 7.18 -12.44 -11.71
C PHE A 35 7.61 -11.97 -10.32
N ASP A 36 8.89 -11.64 -10.14
CA ASP A 36 9.49 -11.22 -8.86
C ASP A 36 9.69 -9.69 -8.79
N LYS A 37 8.70 -8.95 -9.29
CA LYS A 37 8.65 -7.49 -9.14
C LYS A 37 8.69 -7.13 -7.67
N LEU A 38 9.26 -5.96 -7.34
CA LEU A 38 9.29 -5.46 -5.96
C LEU A 38 7.90 -5.52 -5.31
N ASP A 39 6.87 -5.04 -6.01
CA ASP A 39 5.48 -5.07 -5.52
C ASP A 39 4.99 -6.50 -5.27
N ALA A 40 5.37 -7.47 -6.11
CA ALA A 40 4.96 -8.86 -5.97
C ALA A 40 5.58 -9.51 -4.73
N GLU A 41 6.87 -9.29 -4.49
CA GLU A 41 7.55 -9.79 -3.29
C GLU A 41 7.04 -9.10 -2.01
N LEU A 42 6.73 -7.81 -2.08
CA LEU A 42 6.07 -7.09 -0.98
C LEU A 42 4.69 -7.66 -0.68
N VAL A 43 3.87 -7.95 -1.70
CA VAL A 43 2.55 -8.57 -1.54
C VAL A 43 2.67 -9.94 -0.87
N LYS A 44 3.59 -10.77 -1.35
CA LYS A 44 3.86 -12.11 -0.78
C LYS A 44 4.27 -12.03 0.68
N ALA A 45 5.16 -11.10 1.04
CA ALA A 45 5.56 -10.86 2.41
C ALA A 45 4.38 -10.38 3.28
N MET A 46 3.59 -9.42 2.80
CA MET A 46 2.48 -8.84 3.58
C MET A 46 1.32 -9.82 3.76
N LEU A 47 0.97 -10.60 2.74
CA LEU A 47 -0.06 -11.64 2.85
C LEU A 47 0.36 -12.85 3.70
N SER A 48 1.66 -12.99 3.99
CA SER A 48 2.13 -13.99 4.97
C SER A 48 1.80 -13.62 6.41
N ILE A 49 1.49 -12.35 6.69
CA ILE A 49 1.11 -11.87 8.02
C ILE A 49 -0.32 -12.29 8.33
N GLY A 50 -0.53 -12.90 9.50
CA GLY A 50 -1.85 -13.31 9.97
C GLY A 50 -2.86 -12.15 9.96
N ALA A 51 -4.11 -12.47 9.61
CA ALA A 51 -5.24 -11.54 9.49
C ALA A 51 -5.16 -10.49 8.37
N VAL A 52 -4.04 -10.35 7.64
CA VAL A 52 -3.98 -9.49 6.45
C VAL A 52 -4.84 -10.11 5.33
N LYS A 53 -5.65 -9.28 4.67
CA LYS A 53 -6.58 -9.69 3.59
C LYS A 53 -6.39 -8.92 2.29
N GLY A 54 -5.60 -7.86 2.31
CA GLY A 54 -5.33 -7.03 1.16
C GLY A 54 -4.13 -6.13 1.40
N ILE A 55 -3.53 -5.71 0.31
CA ILE A 55 -2.45 -4.75 0.23
C ILE A 55 -2.71 -3.92 -1.02
N GLU A 56 -2.41 -2.63 -0.93
CA GLU A 56 -2.58 -1.68 -2.02
C GLU A 56 -1.40 -0.72 -2.04
N PHE A 57 -1.03 -0.25 -3.22
CA PHE A 57 0.11 0.66 -3.44
C PHE A 57 -0.39 1.97 -4.02
N GLY A 58 0.20 3.09 -3.59
CA GLY A 58 -0.19 4.43 -4.07
C GLY A 58 -1.67 4.73 -3.82
N SER A 59 -2.39 5.10 -4.88
CA SER A 59 -3.85 5.31 -4.86
C SER A 59 -4.66 4.03 -4.59
N GLY A 60 -4.02 2.86 -4.67
CA GLY A 60 -4.59 1.60 -4.24
C GLY A 60 -5.86 1.18 -4.99
N PHE A 61 -6.82 0.58 -4.29
CA PHE A 61 -8.07 0.13 -4.90
C PHE A 61 -8.96 1.29 -5.39
N SER A 62 -8.76 2.51 -4.87
CA SER A 62 -9.50 3.69 -5.33
C SER A 62 -9.18 4.07 -6.78
N ALA A 63 -8.00 3.68 -7.27
CA ALA A 63 -7.56 3.87 -8.65
C ALA A 63 -8.55 3.31 -9.68
N ALA A 64 -9.27 2.22 -9.35
CA ALA A 64 -10.24 1.60 -10.25
C ALA A 64 -11.41 2.52 -10.63
N SER A 65 -11.65 3.58 -9.86
CA SER A 65 -12.70 4.58 -10.12
C SER A 65 -12.17 5.91 -10.68
N MET A 66 -10.86 6.05 -10.88
CA MET A 66 -10.24 7.29 -11.34
C MET A 66 -10.14 7.36 -12.87
N LEU A 67 -10.16 8.56 -13.44
CA LEU A 67 -9.78 8.76 -14.83
C LEU A 67 -8.26 8.67 -14.97
N GLY A 68 -7.77 8.15 -16.11
CA GLY A 68 -6.32 8.08 -16.37
C GLY A 68 -5.63 9.45 -16.31
N SER A 69 -6.33 10.52 -16.71
CA SER A 69 -5.82 11.90 -16.59
C SER A 69 -5.64 12.37 -15.14
N GLU A 70 -6.32 11.74 -14.19
CA GLU A 70 -6.24 12.07 -12.76
C GLU A 70 -5.24 11.17 -12.03
N HIS A 71 -5.04 9.94 -12.49
CA HIS A 71 -4.15 8.96 -11.85
C HIS A 71 -2.71 9.04 -12.38
N ASN A 72 -2.49 9.47 -13.62
CA ASN A 72 -1.14 9.51 -14.18
C ASN A 72 -0.25 10.51 -13.42
N ASP A 73 0.92 10.05 -12.98
CA ASP A 73 1.93 10.93 -12.39
C ASP A 73 2.51 11.88 -13.43
N GLU A 74 2.65 13.16 -13.08
CA GLU A 74 3.27 14.14 -13.94
C GLU A 74 4.80 13.91 -14.00
N HIS A 75 5.35 13.81 -15.21
CA HIS A 75 6.78 13.66 -15.40
C HIS A 75 7.51 15.01 -15.24
N GLU A 76 8.16 15.22 -14.10
CA GLU A 76 9.03 16.39 -13.90
C GLU A 76 10.46 16.10 -14.37
N LEU A 77 11.11 17.02 -15.09
CA LEU A 77 12.46 16.84 -15.67
C LEU A 77 13.60 16.63 -14.65
N ARG A 78 13.31 16.69 -13.34
CA ARG A 78 14.30 16.60 -12.26
C ARG A 78 14.95 15.21 -12.12
N TRP A 79 14.33 14.18 -12.70
CA TRP A 79 14.79 12.79 -12.60
C TRP A 79 15.98 12.43 -13.51
N PHE A 80 16.41 13.32 -14.42
CA PHE A 80 17.47 13.01 -15.40
C PHE A 80 18.92 13.24 -14.91
N PHE A 81 19.12 13.83 -13.73
CA PHE A 81 20.46 14.24 -13.26
C PHE A 81 20.91 13.58 -11.93
N VAL A 82 20.38 12.39 -11.62
CA VAL A 82 20.91 11.54 -10.53
C VAL A 82 21.42 10.23 -11.09
#